data_AF-A0A7R9DUV1-F1
#
_entry.id   AF-A0A7R9DUV1-F1
#
_cell.length_a   1.000
_cell.length_b   1.000
_cell.length_c   1.000
_cell.angle_alpha   90.00
_cell.angle_beta   90.00
_cell.angle_gamma   90.00
#
_symmetry.space_group_name_H-M   'P 1'
#
loop_
_entity.id
_entity.type
_entity.pdbx_description
1 polymer ?
#
loop_
_entity_poly.entity_id
_entity_poly.type
_entity_poly.pdbx_seq_one_letter_code
_entity_poly.pdbx_strand_id
1 'polypeptide(L)'
;MFYQLNFVEVLDVSENEVTEVQKLAFKDLFLVKINISHNAISKIEPGAFENCANITVLDMSYNKITSIPRTAFDSTTYATELILTHNLLTHLDQ
;
A
#
# COMPACT_ATOMS: atom_id res chain seq x y z
N MET A 1 4.76 0.49 11.37
CA MET A 1 4.36 1.54 12.35
C MET A 1 2.97 1.30 12.93
N PHE A 2 2.04 0.70 12.18
CA PHE A 2 0.63 0.61 12.58
C PHE A 2 0.18 -0.72 13.19
N TYR A 3 1.07 -1.71 13.35
CA TYR A 3 0.77 -3.11 13.75
C TYR A 3 0.05 -3.32 15.10
N GLN A 4 -0.24 -2.25 15.86
CA GLN A 4 -1.02 -2.30 17.10
C GLN A 4 -2.44 -1.70 16.94
N LEU A 5 -2.78 -1.18 15.76
CA LEU A 5 -4.06 -0.56 15.46
C LEU A 5 -5.12 -1.59 15.03
N ASN A 6 -5.43 -2.52 15.94
CA ASN A 6 -6.24 -3.71 15.66
C ASN A 6 -7.71 -3.46 15.29
N PHE A 7 -8.20 -2.23 15.48
CA PHE A 7 -9.60 -1.87 15.25
C PHE A 7 -9.77 -0.74 14.23
N VAL A 8 -8.69 -0.27 13.62
CA VAL A 8 -8.80 0.75 12.58
C VAL A 8 -9.26 0.08 11.30
N GLU A 9 -10.33 0.60 10.71
CA GLU A 9 -10.87 0.14 9.42
C GLU A 9 -10.39 1.04 8.27
N VAL A 10 -10.16 2.32 8.54
CA VAL A 10 -9.73 3.30 7.55
C VAL A 10 -8.46 3.97 8.03
N LEU A 11 -7.40 3.86 7.24
CA LEU A 11 -6.16 4.59 7.45
C LEU A 11 -5.96 5.56 6.28
N ASP A 12 -6.02 6.85 6.59
CA ASP A 12 -5.74 7.92 5.64
C ASP A 12 -4.46 8.65 6.03
N VAL A 13 -3.44 8.53 5.18
CA VAL A 13 -2.16 9.23 5.26
C VAL A 13 -1.87 9.96 3.94
N SER A 14 -2.92 10.31 3.19
CA SER A 14 -2.80 11.08 1.95
C SER A 14 -2.30 12.50 2.21
N GLU A 15 -1.80 13.15 1.16
CA GLU A 15 -1.32 14.55 1.21
C GLU A 15 -0.20 14.77 2.25
N ASN A 16 0.75 13.84 2.28
CA ASN A 16 1.95 13.91 3.11
C ASN A 16 3.22 13.84 2.24
N GLU A 17 4.38 13.77 2.88
CA GLU A 17 5.68 13.70 2.22
C GLU A 17 6.31 12.28 2.28
N VAL A 18 5.49 11.23 2.37
CA VAL A 18 5.99 9.86 2.46
C VAL A 18 6.69 9.49 1.15
N THR A 19 7.92 8.98 1.24
CA THR A 19 8.75 8.60 0.08
C THR A 19 8.87 7.09 -0.11
N GLU A 20 8.55 6.30 0.92
CA GLU A 20 8.77 4.86 0.91
C GLU A 20 7.73 4.13 1.79
N VAL A 21 7.26 2.98 1.30
CA VAL A 21 6.53 1.99 2.11
C VAL A 21 7.50 0.87 2.48
N GLN A 22 7.91 0.86 3.75
CA GLN A 22 8.86 -0.11 4.28
C GLN A 22 8.25 -1.50 4.46
N LYS A 23 9.11 -2.52 4.53
CA LYS A 23 8.73 -3.89 4.85
C LYS A 23 7.95 -3.94 6.17
N LEU A 24 6.86 -4.70 6.19
CA LEU A 24 5.91 -4.84 7.30
C LEU A 24 5.22 -3.53 7.74
N ALA A 25 5.21 -2.48 6.92
CA ALA A 25 4.57 -1.21 7.27
C ALA A 25 3.10 -1.39 7.69
N PHE A 26 2.38 -2.24 6.95
CA PHE A 26 0.95 -2.55 7.15
C PHE A 26 0.70 -3.99 7.60
N LYS A 27 1.72 -4.70 8.07
CA LYS A 27 1.59 -6.12 8.43
C LYS A 27 0.48 -6.36 9.46
N ASP A 28 -0.30 -7.42 9.24
CA ASP A 28 -1.36 -7.93 10.11
C ASP A 28 -2.52 -6.93 10.36
N LEU A 29 -2.64 -5.89 9.53
CA LEU A 29 -3.72 -4.92 9.66
C LEU A 29 -5.00 -5.39 8.97
N PHE A 30 -6.10 -5.34 9.71
CA PHE A 30 -7.45 -5.62 9.23
C PHE A 30 -8.14 -4.35 8.68
N LEU A 31 -7.41 -3.56 7.89
CA LEU A 31 -7.91 -2.33 7.29
C LEU A 31 -8.83 -2.63 6.10
N VAL A 32 -9.96 -1.94 6.03
CA VAL A 32 -10.88 -1.93 4.88
C VAL A 32 -10.38 -0.96 3.80
N LYS A 33 -9.87 0.21 4.20
CA LYS A 33 -9.36 1.23 3.28
C LYS A 33 -8.00 1.77 3.73
N ILE A 34 -7.05 1.76 2.80
CA ILE A 34 -5.74 2.40 2.96
C ILE A 34 -5.63 3.48 1.88
N ASN A 35 -5.50 4.73 2.31
CA ASN A 35 -5.25 5.87 1.42
C ASN A 35 -3.85 6.43 1.70
N ILE A 36 -2.91 6.19 0.80
CA ILE A 36 -1.55 6.75 0.80
C ILE A 36 -1.31 7.61 -0.45
N SER A 37 -2.39 8.11 -1.06
CA SER A 37 -2.34 8.93 -2.27
C SER A 37 -1.70 10.30 -2.02
N HIS A 38 -1.37 11.03 -3.09
CA HIS A 38 -0.83 12.39 -3.00
C HIS A 38 0.40 12.48 -2.07
N ASN A 39 1.34 11.56 -2.25
CA ASN A 39 2.60 11.52 -1.53
C ASN A 39 3.77 11.54 -2.54
N ALA A 40 5.00 11.26 -2.07
CA ALA A 40 6.19 11.17 -2.90
C ALA A 40 6.73 9.72 -3.00
N ILE A 41 5.87 8.71 -2.81
CA ILE A 41 6.28 7.31 -2.70
C ILE A 41 6.90 6.86 -4.02
N SER A 42 8.17 6.48 -3.98
CA SER A 42 8.89 5.93 -5.14
C SER A 42 9.32 4.48 -4.93
N LYS A 43 9.35 4.02 -3.67
CA LYS A 43 9.77 2.66 -3.29
C LYS A 43 8.72 1.98 -2.42
N ILE A 44 8.39 0.74 -2.78
CA ILE A 44 7.60 -0.18 -1.96
C ILE A 44 8.48 -1.41 -1.73
N GLU A 45 8.72 -1.75 -0.47
CA GLU A 45 9.55 -2.91 -0.13
C GLU A 45 8.76 -4.24 -0.18
N PRO A 46 9.45 -5.37 -0.43
CA PRO A 46 8.87 -6.70 -0.24
C PRO A 46 8.27 -6.88 1.15
N GLY A 47 7.05 -7.43 1.23
CA GLY A 47 6.31 -7.67 2.46
C GLY A 47 5.75 -6.39 3.10
N ALA A 48 5.64 -5.29 2.35
CA ALA A 48 5.00 -4.05 2.82
C ALA A 48 3.55 -4.29 3.32
N PHE A 49 2.82 -5.19 2.65
CA PHE A 49 1.42 -5.50 2.91
C PHE A 49 1.21 -6.97 3.30
N GLU A 50 2.14 -7.58 4.04
CA GLU A 50 2.01 -8.98 4.51
C GLU A 50 0.76 -9.16 5.41
N ASN A 51 0.04 -10.27 5.25
CA ASN A 51 -1.15 -10.62 6.04
C ASN A 51 -2.28 -9.57 6.05
N CYS A 52 -2.43 -8.78 4.99
CA CYS A 52 -3.47 -7.76 4.87
C CYS A 52 -4.79 -8.33 4.30
N ALA A 53 -5.46 -9.19 5.06
CA ALA A 53 -6.56 -10.02 4.56
C ALA A 53 -7.91 -9.30 4.31
N ASN A 54 -8.04 -8.04 4.71
CA ASN A 54 -9.32 -7.33 4.68
C ASN A 54 -9.32 -6.05 3.83
N ILE A 55 -8.24 -5.79 3.07
CA ILE A 55 -8.17 -4.59 2.23
C ILE A 55 -9.27 -4.65 1.18
N THR A 56 -10.15 -3.66 1.18
CA THR A 56 -11.12 -3.48 0.11
C THR A 56 -10.61 -2.47 -0.90
N VAL A 57 -10.03 -1.37 -0.41
CA VAL A 57 -9.50 -0.27 -1.22
C VAL A 57 -8.07 0.05 -0.80
N LEU A 58 -7.13 -0.01 -1.75
CA LEU A 58 -5.78 0.51 -1.60
C LEU A 58 -5.55 1.60 -2.64
N ASP A 59 -5.50 2.85 -2.18
CA ASP A 59 -5.23 4.02 -3.02
C ASP A 59 -3.78 4.48 -2.85
N MET A 60 -2.99 4.32 -3.91
CA MET A 60 -1.61 4.79 -4.02
C MET A 60 -1.46 5.78 -5.19
N SER A 61 -2.55 6.43 -5.60
CA SER A 61 -2.54 7.37 -6.70
C SER A 61 -1.73 8.63 -6.40
N TYR A 62 -1.32 9.37 -7.43
CA TYR A 62 -0.54 10.61 -7.27
C TYR A 62 0.73 10.42 -6.43
N ASN A 63 1.56 9.46 -6.85
CA ASN A 63 2.85 9.14 -6.24
C ASN A 63 3.92 9.06 -7.34
N LYS A 64 5.12 8.56 -7.00
CA LYS A 64 6.28 8.43 -7.90
C LYS A 64 6.66 6.97 -8.13
N ILE A 65 5.71 6.05 -7.98
CA ILE A 65 5.97 4.60 -8.03
C ILE A 65 6.32 4.21 -9.47
N THR A 66 7.48 3.55 -9.66
CA THR A 66 7.95 3.09 -10.98
C THR A 66 7.69 1.60 -11.22
N SER A 67 7.63 0.82 -10.13
CA SER A 67 7.32 -0.61 -10.12
C SER A 67 6.82 -1.02 -8.73
N ILE A 68 6.15 -2.15 -8.66
CA ILE A 68 5.71 -2.77 -7.40
C ILE A 68 6.29 -4.18 -7.38
N PRO A 69 7.09 -4.56 -6.37
CA PRO A 69 7.64 -5.90 -6.35
C PRO A 69 6.51 -6.92 -6.17
N ARG A 70 6.60 -8.06 -6.88
CA ARG A 70 5.67 -9.20 -6.76
C ARG A 70 5.43 -9.62 -5.32
N THR A 71 6.46 -9.48 -4.48
CA THR A 71 6.48 -9.84 -3.08
C THR A 71 6.04 -8.72 -2.14
N ALA A 72 5.57 -7.56 -2.64
CA ALA A 72 4.95 -6.52 -1.80
C ALA A 72 3.70 -7.05 -1.08
N PHE A 73 2.97 -7.91 -1.77
CA PHE A 73 1.75 -8.59 -1.33
C PHE A 73 2.02 -10.09 -1.21
N ASP A 74 1.34 -10.74 -0.28
CA ASP A 74 1.35 -12.20 -0.15
C ASP A 74 0.03 -12.83 -0.63
N SER A 75 -0.07 -14.16 -0.58
CA SER A 75 -1.27 -14.90 -0.99
C SER A 75 -2.48 -14.67 -0.09
N THR A 76 -2.35 -13.93 0.99
CA THR A 76 -3.45 -13.59 1.91
C THR A 76 -3.93 -12.16 1.74
N THR A 77 -3.25 -11.39 0.89
CA THR A 77 -3.59 -10.00 0.64
C THR A 77 -4.50 -9.92 -0.57
N TYR A 78 -5.73 -9.47 -0.32
CA TYR A 78 -6.74 -9.28 -1.36
C TYR A 78 -7.14 -7.82 -1.33
N ALA A 79 -7.25 -7.20 -2.51
CA ALA A 79 -7.83 -5.87 -2.68
C ALA A 79 -8.93 -5.97 -3.75
N THR A 80 -10.10 -5.40 -3.47
CA THR A 80 -11.17 -5.30 -4.47
C THR A 80 -10.89 -4.16 -5.44
N GLU A 81 -10.26 -3.10 -4.94
CA GLU A 81 -9.88 -1.92 -5.70
C GLU A 81 -8.43 -1.53 -5.38
N LEU A 82 -7.59 -1.46 -6.41
CA LEU A 82 -6.21 -1.00 -6.35
C LEU A 82 -6.06 0.20 -7.28
N ILE A 83 -5.86 1.39 -6.72
CA ILE A 83 -5.79 2.64 -7.47
C ILE A 83 -4.33 3.08 -7.58
N LEU A 84 -3.81 3.08 -8.80
CA LEU A 84 -2.41 3.40 -9.13
C LEU A 84 -2.28 4.56 -10.12
N THR A 85 -3.37 5.29 -10.41
CA THR A 85 -3.37 6.41 -11.35
C THR A 85 -2.38 7.50 -10.95
N HIS A 86 -1.83 8.22 -11.92
CA HIS A 86 -0.85 9.28 -11.67
C HIS A 86 0.39 8.79 -10.90
N ASN A 87 0.97 7.69 -11.38
CA ASN A 87 2.29 7.20 -10.99
C ASN A 87 3.23 7.19 -12.20
N LEU A 88 4.43 6.63 -12.02
CA LEU A 88 5.47 6.51 -13.05
C LEU A 88 5.69 5.04 -13.44
N LEU A 89 4.64 4.21 -13.31
CA LEU A 89 4.71 2.80 -13.66
C LEU A 89 5.09 2.64 -15.12
N THR A 90 6.18 1.92 -15.37
CA THR A 90 6.66 1.65 -16.73
C THR A 90 6.40 0.20 -17.15
N HIS A 91 6.25 -0.68 -16.17
CA HIS A 91 6.06 -2.11 -16.36
C HIS A 91 5.17 -2.66 -15.24
N LEU A 92 4.44 -3.73 -15.54
CA LEU A 92 3.69 -4.53 -14.58
C LEU A 92 4.38 -5.90 -14.55
N ASP A 93 5.41 -6.01 -13.72
CA ASP A 93 6.23 -7.22 -13.66
C ASP A 93 5.40 -8.40 -13.12
N GLN A 94 5.67 -9.63 -13.61
CA GLN A 94 4.87 -10.85 -13.39
C GLN A 94 5.00 -11.51 -12.01
#